data_AF-A0A127MBZ5-F1
#
_entry.id   AF-A0A127MBZ5-F1
#
_cell.length_a   1.000
_cell.length_b   1.000
_cell.length_c   1.000
_cell.angle_alpha   90.00
_cell.angle_beta   90.00
_cell.angle_gamma   90.00
#
_symmetry.space_group_name_H-M   'P 1'
#
loop_
_entity.id
_entity.type
_entity.pdbx_description
1 polymer ?
#
loop_
_entity_poly.entity_id
_entity_poly.type
_entity_poly.pdbx_seq_one_letter_code
_entity_poly.pdbx_strand_id
1 'polypeptide(L)'
;MATVKRTSRAPLSKRRLAVHIGALFLLILIAVLAYNYAFIKGQLNVGTAYGARVACSCHYVGGRDIDDCRKDFEPGMELIGLSVDEERKRVTASVPLIKSATAEFREGWGCVMLTDNQLANE
;
A
#
# COMPACT_ATOMS: atom_id res chain seq x y z
N MET A 1 14.58 66.43 26.51
CA MET A 1 13.97 65.61 25.45
C MET A 1 14.94 64.49 25.09
N ALA A 2 14.59 63.23 25.33
CA ALA A 2 15.38 62.08 24.92
C ALA A 2 14.50 61.19 24.04
N THR A 3 14.78 61.17 22.75
CA THR A 3 14.12 60.26 21.79
C THR A 3 14.89 58.95 21.75
N VAL A 4 14.32 57.90 22.36
CA VAL A 4 14.84 56.53 22.26
C VAL A 4 14.53 55.98 20.87
N LYS A 5 15.58 55.69 20.10
CA LYS A 5 15.51 55.04 18.79
C LYS A 5 15.12 53.57 18.99
N ARG A 6 13.87 53.20 18.67
CA ARG A 6 13.46 51.78 18.65
C ARG A 6 14.18 51.07 17.51
N THR A 7 15.11 50.19 17.87
CA THR A 7 15.77 49.31 16.90
C THR A 7 14.79 48.21 16.49
N SER A 8 14.18 48.36 15.31
CA SER A 8 13.41 47.32 14.66
C SER A 8 14.32 46.12 14.35
N ARG A 9 14.15 45.00 15.07
CA ARG A 9 14.80 43.73 14.71
C ARG A 9 14.21 43.25 13.39
N ALA A 10 15.03 43.21 12.34
CA ALA A 10 14.69 42.71 11.02
C ALA A 10 14.07 41.28 11.06
N PRO A 11 13.21 40.91 10.10
CA PRO A 11 12.43 39.66 10.12
C PRO A 11 13.27 38.43 9.70
N LEU A 12 14.38 38.16 10.41
CA LEU A 12 15.28 37.03 10.11
C LEU A 12 14.92 35.72 10.83
N SER A 13 13.78 35.64 11.52
CA SER A 13 13.46 34.51 12.42
C SER A 13 12.30 33.62 11.94
N LYS A 14 11.24 34.18 11.34
CA LYS A 14 10.01 33.41 11.06
C LYS A 14 10.17 32.33 9.98
N ARG A 15 10.89 32.63 8.88
CA ARG A 15 11.13 31.68 7.79
C ARG A 15 12.06 30.53 8.20
N ARG A 16 13.09 30.82 9.02
CA ARG A 16 13.98 29.78 9.58
C ARG A 16 13.24 28.89 10.57
N LEU A 17 12.42 29.48 11.44
CA LEU A 17 11.58 28.72 12.38
C LEU A 17 10.59 27.81 11.64
N ALA A 18 9.93 28.30 10.58
CA ALA A 18 9.03 27.49 9.77
C ALA A 18 9.74 26.30 9.11
N VAL A 19 10.96 26.50 8.60
CA VAL A 19 11.79 25.41 8.04
C VAL A 19 12.15 24.39 9.12
N HIS A 20 12.55 24.83 10.32
CA HIS A 20 12.88 23.91 11.42
C HIS A 20 11.65 23.11 11.90
N ILE A 21 10.49 23.76 12.00
CA ILE A 21 9.24 23.08 12.36
C ILE A 21 8.86 22.05 11.28
N GLY A 22 8.95 22.42 9.99
CA GLY A 22 8.70 21.49 8.89
C GLY A 22 9.66 20.31 8.89
N ALA A 23 10.95 20.55 9.13
CA ALA A 23 11.96 19.50 9.24
C ALA A 23 11.71 18.57 10.43
N LEU A 24 11.35 19.12 11.60
CA LEU A 24 11.01 18.34 12.78
C LEU A 24 9.75 17.49 12.53
N PHE A 25 8.73 18.06 11.91
CA PHE A 25 7.52 17.34 11.54
C PHE A 25 7.82 16.16 10.59
N LEU A 26 8.62 16.39 9.55
CA LEU A 26 9.05 15.35 8.62
C LEU A 26 9.85 14.25 9.34
N LEU A 27 10.76 14.61 10.26
CA LEU A 27 11.51 13.64 11.06
C LEU A 27 10.59 12.78 11.93
N ILE A 28 9.57 13.38 12.56
CA ILE A 28 8.58 12.63 13.35
C ILE A 28 7.80 11.67 12.46
N LEU A 29 7.34 12.10 11.28
CA LEU A 29 6.63 11.23 10.34
C LEU A 29 7.48 10.03 9.92
N ILE A 30 8.75 10.26 9.56
CA ILE A 30 9.68 9.20 9.20
C ILE A 30 9.90 8.25 10.37
N ALA A 31 10.08 8.76 11.59
CA ALA A 31 10.26 7.93 12.78
C ALA A 31 9.05 7.04 13.08
N VAL A 32 7.83 7.59 12.97
CA VAL A 32 6.58 6.83 13.14
C VAL A 32 6.42 5.76 12.07
N LEU A 33 6.69 6.08 10.80
CA LEU A 33 6.66 5.12 9.70
C LEU A 33 7.69 4.00 9.89
N ALA A 34 8.92 4.36 10.27
CA ALA A 34 9.99 3.39 10.51
C ALA A 34 9.64 2.44 11.68
N TYR A 35 9.08 2.98 12.77
CA TYR A 35 8.65 2.19 13.92
C TYR A 35 7.55 1.19 13.55
N ASN A 36 6.56 1.62 12.75
CA ASN A 36 5.43 0.79 12.34
C ASN A 36 5.68 -0.03 11.06
N TYR A 37 6.87 0.07 10.47
CA TYR A 37 7.14 -0.46 9.13
C TYR A 37 6.88 -1.97 9.02
N ALA A 38 7.31 -2.76 10.01
CA ALA A 38 7.11 -4.20 10.01
C ALA A 38 5.62 -4.59 10.07
N PHE A 39 4.84 -3.87 10.89
CA PHE A 39 3.41 -4.08 11.01
C PHE A 39 2.68 -3.75 9.69
N ILE A 40 2.97 -2.58 9.12
CA ILE A 40 2.38 -2.14 7.85
C ILE A 40 2.70 -3.15 6.74
N LYS A 41 3.97 -3.54 6.62
CA LYS A 41 4.39 -4.52 5.61
C LYS A 41 3.72 -5.88 5.80
N GLY A 42 3.53 -6.32 7.04
CA GLY A 42 2.81 -7.56 7.36
C GLY A 42 1.34 -7.52 6.92
N GLN A 43 0.63 -6.42 7.25
CA GLN A 43 -0.76 -6.21 6.86
C GLN A 43 -0.91 -6.19 5.33
N LEU A 44 -0.04 -5.48 4.62
CA LEU A 44 -0.07 -5.43 3.16
C LEU A 44 0.19 -6.80 2.53
N ASN A 45 1.12 -7.58 3.09
CA ASN A 45 1.41 -8.94 2.60
C ASN A 45 0.19 -9.87 2.74
N VAL A 46 -0.47 -9.84 3.90
CA VAL A 46 -1.68 -10.64 4.14
C VAL A 46 -2.82 -10.14 3.25
N GLY A 47 -3.02 -8.82 3.16
CA GLY A 47 -4.06 -8.20 2.34
C GLY A 47 -3.92 -8.59 0.86
N THR A 48 -2.71 -8.50 0.28
CA THR A 48 -2.50 -8.92 -1.11
C THR A 48 -2.69 -10.43 -1.29
N ALA A 49 -2.21 -11.26 -0.37
CA ALA A 49 -2.37 -12.71 -0.48
C ALA A 49 -3.85 -13.13 -0.39
N TYR A 50 -4.57 -12.57 0.57
CA TYR A 50 -6.01 -12.78 0.74
C TYR A 50 -6.78 -12.25 -0.48
N GLY A 51 -6.51 -11.02 -0.90
CA GLY A 51 -7.15 -10.39 -2.07
C GLY A 51 -6.97 -11.22 -3.34
N ALA A 52 -5.77 -11.72 -3.62
CA ALA A 52 -5.51 -12.57 -4.79
C ALA A 52 -6.30 -13.88 -4.72
N ARG A 53 -6.32 -14.54 -3.56
CA ARG A 53 -7.02 -15.82 -3.38
C ARG A 53 -8.53 -15.68 -3.47
N VAL A 54 -9.10 -14.67 -2.82
CA VAL A 54 -10.53 -14.40 -2.82
C VAL A 54 -11.00 -13.96 -4.20
N ALA A 55 -10.30 -13.02 -4.84
CA ALA A 55 -10.65 -12.55 -6.18
C ALA A 55 -10.54 -13.68 -7.22
N CYS A 56 -9.48 -14.51 -7.16
CA CYS A 56 -9.36 -15.69 -8.02
C CYS A 56 -10.55 -16.64 -7.84
N SER A 57 -10.91 -16.94 -6.58
CA SER A 57 -12.01 -17.87 -6.29
C SER A 57 -13.35 -17.28 -6.76
N CYS A 58 -13.61 -16.02 -6.46
CA CYS A 58 -14.80 -15.31 -6.91
C CYS A 58 -14.94 -15.31 -8.44
N HIS A 59 -13.85 -15.06 -9.15
CA HIS A 59 -13.86 -14.99 -10.61
C HIS A 59 -13.94 -16.37 -11.27
N TYR A 60 -12.98 -17.26 -11.02
CA TYR A 60 -12.89 -18.54 -11.74
C TYR A 60 -13.77 -19.65 -11.16
N VAL A 61 -13.97 -19.67 -9.83
CA VAL A 61 -14.84 -20.67 -9.18
C VAL A 61 -16.28 -20.16 -9.11
N GLY A 62 -16.46 -18.89 -8.77
CA GLY A 62 -17.77 -18.24 -8.63
C GLY A 62 -18.38 -17.73 -9.93
N GLY A 63 -17.59 -17.62 -11.02
CA GLY A 63 -18.07 -17.16 -12.32
C GLY A 63 -18.48 -15.70 -12.36
N ARG A 64 -18.01 -14.87 -11.41
CA ARG A 64 -18.30 -13.43 -11.33
C ARG A 64 -17.29 -12.62 -12.10
N ASP A 65 -17.69 -11.43 -12.54
CA ASP A 65 -16.75 -10.45 -13.09
C ASP A 65 -15.72 -10.02 -12.02
N ILE A 66 -14.47 -9.80 -12.43
CA ILE A 66 -13.39 -9.49 -11.49
C ILE A 66 -13.61 -8.18 -10.73
N ASP A 67 -14.27 -7.19 -11.34
CA ASP A 67 -14.53 -5.91 -10.68
C ASP A 67 -15.60 -6.06 -9.59
N ASP A 68 -16.50 -7.02 -9.76
CA ASP A 68 -17.51 -7.33 -8.74
C ASP A 68 -16.87 -8.00 -7.51
N CYS A 69 -15.79 -8.77 -7.70
CA CYS A 69 -15.09 -9.47 -6.63
C CYS A 69 -14.45 -8.53 -5.58
N ARG A 70 -14.25 -7.24 -5.90
CA ARG A 70 -13.78 -6.24 -4.92
C ARG A 70 -14.76 -6.03 -3.76
N LYS A 71 -16.04 -6.36 -3.96
CA LYS A 71 -17.07 -6.27 -2.90
C LYS A 71 -16.86 -7.28 -1.77
N ASP A 72 -16.06 -8.33 -2.03
CA ASP A 72 -15.77 -9.38 -1.04
C ASP A 72 -14.53 -9.04 -0.19
N PHE A 73 -13.98 -7.83 -0.33
CA PHE A 73 -12.81 -7.39 0.42
C PHE A 73 -13.18 -6.84 1.80
N GLU A 74 -12.26 -7.06 2.75
CA GLU A 74 -12.37 -6.51 4.10
C GLU A 74 -12.13 -4.99 4.11
N PRO A 75 -12.68 -4.25 5.09
CA PRO A 75 -12.38 -2.83 5.26
C PRO A 75 -10.87 -2.57 5.36
N GLY A 76 -10.37 -1.56 4.66
CA GLY A 76 -8.93 -1.24 4.62
C GLY A 76 -8.16 -1.86 3.43
N MET A 77 -8.84 -2.64 2.57
CA MET A 77 -8.26 -3.24 1.37
C MET A 77 -8.52 -2.41 0.09
N GLU A 78 -9.04 -1.20 0.20
CA GLU A 78 -9.49 -0.37 -0.93
C GLU A 78 -8.34 0.02 -1.89
N LEU A 79 -7.10 0.01 -1.38
CA LEU A 79 -5.90 0.30 -2.16
C LEU A 79 -5.37 -0.90 -2.95
N ILE A 80 -5.96 -2.09 -2.78
CA ILE A 80 -5.53 -3.30 -3.48
C ILE A 80 -6.07 -3.29 -4.91
N GLY A 81 -5.16 -3.17 -5.86
CA GLY A 81 -5.42 -3.37 -7.28
C GLY A 81 -5.49 -4.86 -7.62
N LEU A 82 -6.31 -5.19 -8.62
CA LEU A 82 -6.46 -6.54 -9.17
C LEU A 82 -6.11 -6.52 -10.65
N SER A 83 -5.38 -7.55 -11.09
CA SER A 83 -5.07 -7.81 -12.49
C SER A 83 -5.33 -9.29 -12.79
N VAL A 84 -5.96 -9.57 -13.93
CA VAL A 84 -6.26 -10.93 -14.38
C VAL A 84 -5.36 -11.28 -15.56
N ASP A 85 -4.80 -12.47 -15.53
CA ASP A 85 -4.16 -13.13 -16.65
C ASP A 85 -5.03 -14.31 -17.06
N GLU A 86 -5.77 -14.13 -18.15
CA GLU A 86 -6.74 -15.11 -18.66
C GLU A 86 -6.07 -16.34 -19.28
N GLU A 87 -4.88 -16.19 -19.87
CA GLU A 87 -4.16 -17.31 -20.51
C GLU A 87 -3.70 -18.32 -19.46
N ARG A 88 -3.13 -17.82 -18.36
CA ARG A 88 -2.62 -18.66 -17.26
C ARG A 88 -3.66 -18.89 -16.16
N LYS A 89 -4.85 -18.30 -16.29
CA LYS A 89 -5.93 -18.29 -15.28
C LYS A 89 -5.45 -17.81 -13.91
N ARG A 90 -4.74 -16.68 -13.87
CA ARG A 90 -4.18 -16.09 -12.66
C ARG A 90 -4.86 -14.78 -12.29
N VAL A 91 -4.90 -14.50 -11.00
CA VAL A 91 -5.27 -13.19 -10.47
C VAL A 91 -4.14 -12.70 -9.57
N THR A 92 -3.64 -11.51 -9.87
CA THR A 92 -2.64 -10.81 -9.07
C THR A 92 -3.30 -9.67 -8.31
N ALA A 93 -3.14 -9.67 -7.00
CA ALA A 93 -3.49 -8.56 -6.14
C ALA A 93 -2.23 -7.80 -5.74
N SER A 94 -2.27 -6.47 -5.81
CA SER A 94 -1.10 -5.64 -5.53
C SER A 94 -1.45 -4.33 -4.86
N VAL A 95 -0.57 -3.87 -3.98
CA VAL A 95 -0.55 -2.50 -3.48
C VAL A 95 0.60 -1.79 -4.16
N PRO A 96 0.35 -0.67 -4.87
CA PRO A 96 1.37 0.02 -5.65
C PRO A 96 2.66 0.23 -4.87
N LEU A 97 3.79 -0.12 -5.49
CA LEU A 97 5.16 0.08 -4.98
C LEU A 97 5.54 -0.68 -3.70
N ILE A 98 4.68 -1.54 -3.14
CA ILE A 98 4.96 -2.18 -1.85
C ILE A 98 4.96 -3.71 -1.94
N LYS A 99 3.84 -4.33 -2.29
CA LYS A 99 3.66 -5.78 -2.26
C LYS A 99 2.66 -6.25 -3.31
N SER A 100 2.88 -7.46 -3.80
CA SER A 100 1.95 -8.19 -4.67
C SER A 100 1.92 -9.66 -4.27
N ALA A 101 0.81 -10.32 -4.60
CA ALA A 101 0.65 -11.76 -4.48
C ALA A 101 -0.22 -12.25 -5.64
N THR A 102 0.02 -13.48 -6.08
CA THR A 102 -0.67 -14.07 -7.24
C THR A 102 -1.28 -15.40 -6.84
N ALA A 103 -2.54 -15.60 -7.24
CA ALA A 103 -3.22 -16.88 -7.16
C ALA A 103 -3.49 -17.41 -8.57
N GLU A 104 -3.37 -18.72 -8.75
CA GLU A 104 -3.67 -19.42 -9.99
C GLU A 104 -4.83 -20.37 -9.79
N PHE A 105 -5.79 -20.35 -10.71
CA PHE A 105 -6.83 -21.35 -10.75
C PHE A 105 -6.32 -22.64 -11.38
N ARG A 106 -6.41 -23.74 -10.63
CA ARG A 106 -6.11 -25.10 -11.11
C ARG A 106 -7.36 -25.94 -11.03
N GLU A 107 -7.71 -26.57 -12.14
CA GLU A 107 -8.87 -27.45 -12.21
C GLU A 107 -8.77 -28.57 -11.17
N GLY A 108 -9.84 -28.80 -10.41
CA GLY A 108 -9.90 -29.75 -9.29
C GLY A 108 -9.33 -29.25 -7.96
N TRP A 109 -8.39 -28.29 -7.96
CA TRP A 109 -7.76 -27.75 -6.74
C TRP A 109 -8.32 -26.37 -6.34
N GLY A 110 -8.95 -25.68 -7.28
CA GLY A 110 -9.40 -24.29 -7.12
C GLY A 110 -8.23 -23.32 -7.21
N CYS A 111 -8.35 -22.19 -6.53
CA CYS A 111 -7.31 -21.16 -6.54
C CYS A 111 -6.19 -21.50 -5.55
N VAL A 112 -4.96 -21.64 -6.05
CA VAL A 112 -3.75 -21.89 -5.27
C VAL A 112 -2.83 -20.68 -5.28
N MET A 113 -2.14 -20.43 -4.18
CA MET A 113 -1.16 -19.32 -4.11
C MET A 113 0.13 -19.72 -4.82
N LEU A 114 0.65 -18.83 -5.66
CA LEU A 114 1.96 -19.00 -6.27
C LEU A 114 3.04 -18.43 -5.34
N THR A 115 4.18 -19.12 -5.33
CA THR A 115 5.40 -18.65 -4.68
C THR A 115 6.26 -17.84 -5.64
N ASP A 116 7.17 -17.01 -5.12
CA ASP A 116 8.09 -16.21 -5.92
C ASP A 116 8.91 -17.08 -6.90
N ASN A 117 9.31 -18.27 -6.47
CA ASN A 117 10.03 -19.22 -7.32
C ASN A 117 9.18 -19.74 -8.48
N GLN A 118 7.86 -19.89 -8.30
CA GLN A 118 6.98 -20.32 -9.39
C GLN A 118 6.77 -19.20 -10.40
N LEU A 119 6.63 -17.95 -9.92
CA LEU A 119 6.54 -16.77 -10.78
C LEU A 119 7.81 -16.50 -11.59
N ALA A 120 8.98 -16.88 -11.07
CA ALA A 120 10.26 -16.65 -11.74
C ALA A 120 10.63 -17.71 -12.80
N ASN A 121 10.00 -18.89 -12.76
CA ASN A 121 10.37 -20.04 -13.59
C ASN A 121 9.39 -20.28 -14.77
N GLU A 122 8.50 -19.33 -15.07
CA GLU A 122 7.48 -19.39 -16.13
C GLU A 122 7.34 -18.05 -16.86
#